data_AF-A0A2V9JLV6-F1
#
_entry.id   AF-A0A2V9JLV6-F1
#
_cell.length_a   1.000
_cell.length_b   1.000
_cell.length_c   1.000
_cell.angle_alpha   90.00
_cell.angle_beta   90.00
_cell.angle_gamma   90.00
#
_symmetry.space_group_name_H-M   'P 1'
#
loop_
_entity.id
_entity.type
_entity.pdbx_description
1 polymer ?
#
loop_
_entity_poly.entity_id
_entity_poly.type
_entity_poly.pdbx_seq_one_letter_code
_entity_poly.pdbx_strand_id
1 'polypeptide(L)'
;MAGAPSAVQDNRAPGNFYLRDGDRVVFYGDSITDQRLYTTFVETYVVTRFPRLKVSFVHSGWGGDRVTGGGGGPIDVRLRRDVIAYQPSVMTIMLGMNDASYRAYDAQIFNTYAEGYRHIVSTVKSALPGIRITLIQPSPFDDVTRPPQFEGGYNAVLVRYGEFVKQLGEREGFAVADMNAPVVAALGKASAADADRAQKIVPDRVHPGPGGHLLMAEALLKAWHAPATVSAVEIDAASKRVVQAENTSVTGLDDNANGVVWTETDNALPMPVNLNDAVVALAVRSSDFVEALDRDELKVTGLSAPRYALKIDGEELGAFSKLQLEKGINLAVLPTPMAKQAMAVHELTLKHNNVHFARWRDVEVPLETDPSSRKQAAIDALDRLESDLIAEQRAAVQPKPRRYQLTPQ
;
A
#
# COMPACT_ATOMS: atom_id res chain seq x y z
N MET A 1 -21.60 -23.75 31.47
CA MET A 1 -21.54 -24.50 30.19
C MET A 1 -20.39 -23.94 29.40
N ALA A 2 -19.38 -24.77 29.10
CA ALA A 2 -18.16 -24.34 28.42
C ALA A 2 -18.49 -23.91 26.98
N GLY A 3 -18.17 -22.66 26.64
CA GLY A 3 -18.30 -22.16 25.28
C GLY A 3 -17.35 -22.91 24.35
N ALA A 4 -17.85 -23.30 23.18
CA ALA A 4 -17.05 -23.94 22.14
C ALA A 4 -15.87 -23.04 21.74
N PRO A 5 -14.69 -23.60 21.44
CA PRO A 5 -13.59 -22.82 20.90
C PRO A 5 -14.05 -22.21 19.56
N SER A 6 -13.92 -20.88 19.42
CA SER A 6 -14.11 -20.25 18.12
C SER A 6 -13.09 -20.87 17.15
N ALA A 7 -13.59 -21.35 16.02
CA ALA A 7 -12.73 -21.89 14.98
C ALA A 7 -11.73 -20.79 14.57
N VAL A 8 -10.44 -21.10 14.65
CA VAL A 8 -9.37 -20.28 14.08
C VAL A 8 -9.68 -20.14 12.59
N GLN A 9 -10.20 -18.99 12.18
CA GLN A 9 -10.40 -18.69 10.77
C GLN A 9 -9.03 -18.74 10.08
N ASP A 10 -8.95 -19.51 9.00
CA ASP A 10 -7.74 -19.68 8.22
C ASP A 10 -7.37 -18.32 7.58
N ASN A 11 -6.33 -17.67 8.09
CA ASN A 11 -5.72 -16.40 7.63
C ASN A 11 -5.08 -16.55 6.23
N ARG A 12 -5.87 -17.02 5.25
CA ARG A 12 -5.60 -16.93 3.82
C ARG A 12 -6.18 -15.60 3.34
N ALA A 13 -5.55 -15.00 2.34
CA ALA A 13 -6.15 -13.85 1.67
C ALA A 13 -7.58 -14.19 1.21
N PRO A 14 -8.54 -13.25 1.27
CA PRO A 14 -9.90 -13.47 0.78
C PRO A 14 -9.90 -14.03 -0.63
N GLY A 15 -10.87 -14.90 -0.97
CA GLY A 15 -10.90 -15.60 -2.27
C GLY A 15 -10.94 -14.69 -3.50
N ASN A 16 -11.24 -13.40 -3.35
CA ASN A 16 -11.24 -12.40 -4.41
C ASN A 16 -10.04 -11.43 -4.38
N PHE A 17 -9.16 -11.48 -3.36
CA PHE A 17 -7.95 -10.67 -3.36
C PHE A 17 -7.05 -11.09 -4.52
N TYR A 18 -6.48 -10.11 -5.22
CA TYR A 18 -5.75 -10.36 -6.46
C TYR A 18 -4.47 -11.18 -6.23
N LEU A 19 -3.69 -10.88 -5.20
CA LEU A 19 -2.44 -11.61 -4.93
C LEU A 19 -2.69 -12.95 -4.23
N ARG A 20 -1.82 -13.91 -4.53
CA ARG A 20 -1.88 -15.30 -4.13
C ARG A 20 -0.59 -15.69 -3.43
N ASP A 21 -0.66 -16.75 -2.63
CA ASP A 21 0.52 -17.30 -1.97
C ASP A 21 1.57 -17.71 -3.02
N GLY A 22 2.83 -17.34 -2.79
CA GLY A 22 3.94 -17.61 -3.70
C GLY A 22 4.09 -16.61 -4.85
N ASP A 23 3.26 -15.55 -4.94
CA ASP A 23 3.41 -14.54 -5.98
C ASP A 23 4.74 -13.78 -5.89
N ARG A 24 5.29 -13.46 -7.06
CA ARG A 24 6.43 -12.56 -7.24
C ARG A 24 5.95 -11.35 -8.01
N VAL A 25 5.89 -10.21 -7.35
CA VAL A 25 5.36 -8.95 -7.88
C VAL A 25 6.51 -8.05 -8.32
N VAL A 26 6.50 -7.60 -9.57
CA VAL A 26 7.38 -6.53 -10.06
C VAL A 26 6.54 -5.27 -10.30
N PHE A 27 6.90 -4.18 -9.63
CA PHE A 27 6.36 -2.85 -9.95
C PHE A 27 7.25 -2.18 -10.99
N TYR A 28 6.77 -2.03 -12.22
CA TYR A 28 7.50 -1.39 -13.30
C TYR A 28 6.94 0.01 -13.59
N GLY A 29 7.82 0.98 -13.81
CA GLY A 29 7.39 2.34 -14.15
C GLY A 29 8.53 3.34 -14.22
N ASP A 30 8.15 4.62 -14.18
CA ASP A 30 9.07 5.75 -14.30
C ASP A 30 9.57 6.28 -12.93
N SER A 31 9.89 7.58 -12.85
CA SER A 31 10.36 8.26 -11.63
C SER A 31 9.39 8.12 -10.46
N ILE A 32 8.08 8.07 -10.70
CA ILE A 32 7.11 7.97 -9.62
C ILE A 32 7.16 6.57 -8.98
N THR A 33 7.44 5.54 -9.78
CA THR A 33 7.72 4.19 -9.27
C THR A 33 9.12 4.11 -8.64
N ASP A 34 10.10 4.82 -9.21
CA ASP A 34 11.48 4.90 -8.70
C ASP A 34 11.57 5.55 -7.30
N GLN A 35 10.59 6.38 -6.91
CA GLN A 35 10.48 6.90 -5.54
C GLN A 35 10.24 5.81 -4.49
N ARG A 36 9.77 4.62 -4.88
CA ARG A 36 9.52 3.45 -4.01
C ARG A 36 8.60 3.73 -2.81
N LEU A 37 7.65 4.66 -2.95
CA LEU A 37 6.71 4.99 -1.88
C LEU A 37 5.40 4.18 -2.02
N TYR A 38 4.57 4.41 -3.05
CA TYR A 38 3.29 3.67 -3.19
C TYR A 38 3.51 2.16 -3.26
N THR A 39 4.57 1.73 -3.93
CA THR A 39 4.94 0.32 -4.06
C THR A 39 5.31 -0.29 -2.72
N THR A 40 6.09 0.42 -1.90
CA THR A 40 6.43 -0.02 -0.53
C THR A 40 5.22 0.01 0.40
N PHE A 41 4.29 0.96 0.26
CA PHE A 41 3.03 0.94 1.02
C PHE A 41 2.17 -0.27 0.64
N VAL A 42 2.10 -0.65 -0.63
CA VAL A 42 1.38 -1.85 -1.10
C VAL A 42 2.03 -3.11 -0.55
N GLU A 43 3.35 -3.24 -0.62
CA GLU A 43 4.08 -4.36 -0.01
C GLU A 43 3.81 -4.42 1.50
N THR A 44 3.95 -3.29 2.19
CA THR A 44 3.73 -3.19 3.63
C THR A 44 2.32 -3.63 3.98
N TYR A 45 1.30 -3.17 3.24
CA TYR A 45 -0.09 -3.61 3.41
C TYR A 45 -0.20 -5.13 3.30
N VAL A 46 0.40 -5.75 2.27
CA VAL A 46 0.29 -7.20 2.09
C VAL A 46 0.96 -7.94 3.24
N VAL A 47 2.12 -7.47 3.70
CA VAL A 47 2.86 -8.07 4.82
C VAL A 47 2.09 -7.91 6.13
N THR A 48 1.57 -6.72 6.44
CA THR A 48 0.85 -6.45 7.69
C THR A 48 -0.55 -7.06 7.71
N ARG A 49 -1.25 -7.07 6.57
CA ARG A 49 -2.61 -7.62 6.46
C ARG A 49 -2.63 -9.13 6.35
N PHE A 50 -1.60 -9.71 5.72
CA PHE A 50 -1.49 -11.16 5.53
C PHE A 50 -0.11 -11.68 5.95
N PRO A 51 0.19 -11.73 7.27
CA PRO A 51 1.50 -12.15 7.79
C PRO A 51 1.99 -13.52 7.29
N ARG A 52 1.06 -14.39 6.89
CA ARG A 52 1.34 -15.76 6.40
C ARG A 52 1.46 -15.87 4.88
N LEU A 53 1.06 -14.84 4.12
CA LEU A 53 1.10 -14.85 2.66
C LEU A 53 2.53 -14.60 2.16
N LYS A 54 3.07 -15.56 1.42
CA LYS A 54 4.44 -15.54 0.91
C LYS A 54 4.48 -14.86 -0.46
N VAL A 55 4.36 -13.54 -0.46
CA VAL A 55 4.58 -12.70 -1.66
C VAL A 55 5.95 -12.02 -1.56
N SER A 56 6.67 -11.94 -2.67
CA SER A 56 7.88 -11.11 -2.79
C SER A 56 7.66 -9.95 -3.75
N PHE A 57 8.36 -8.85 -3.52
CA PHE A 57 8.20 -7.61 -4.27
C PHE A 57 9.55 -7.12 -4.82
N VAL A 58 9.52 -6.57 -6.02
CA VAL A 58 10.67 -5.93 -6.68
C VAL A 58 10.19 -4.61 -7.27
N HIS A 59 11.00 -3.57 -7.07
CA HIS A 59 10.65 -2.18 -7.37
C HIS A 59 11.50 -1.67 -8.53
N SER A 60 11.04 -1.92 -9.76
CA SER A 60 11.76 -1.68 -11.01
C SER A 60 11.38 -0.36 -11.68
N GLY A 61 11.26 0.71 -10.89
CA GLY A 61 11.07 2.07 -11.41
C GLY A 61 12.37 2.65 -11.96
N TRP A 62 12.30 3.56 -12.94
CA TRP A 62 13.48 4.34 -13.36
C TRP A 62 13.12 5.76 -13.79
N GLY A 63 13.81 6.73 -13.20
CA GLY A 63 13.58 8.14 -13.46
C GLY A 63 13.56 8.53 -14.94
N GLY A 64 12.45 9.13 -15.38
CA GLY A 64 12.29 9.65 -16.74
C GLY A 64 11.94 8.59 -17.81
N ASP A 65 11.76 7.33 -17.43
CA ASP A 65 11.38 6.28 -18.37
C ASP A 65 10.06 6.63 -19.08
N ARG A 66 10.02 6.22 -20.35
CA ARG A 66 8.86 6.22 -21.24
C ARG A 66 8.62 4.79 -21.70
N VAL A 67 7.59 4.57 -22.51
CA VAL A 67 7.38 3.26 -23.15
C VAL A 67 8.54 2.81 -24.06
N THR A 68 9.43 3.73 -24.43
CA THR A 68 10.64 3.47 -25.22
C THR A 68 11.88 3.16 -24.36
N GLY A 69 11.76 3.18 -23.03
CA GLY A 69 12.89 3.19 -22.10
C GLY A 69 13.35 4.61 -21.76
N GLY A 70 14.56 4.73 -21.23
CA GLY A 70 15.08 5.98 -20.70
C GLY A 70 16.52 5.86 -20.22
N GLY A 71 16.83 6.48 -19.07
CA GLY A 71 18.19 6.50 -18.53
C GLY A 71 18.75 5.11 -18.20
N GLY A 72 17.89 4.11 -18.01
CA GLY A 72 18.28 2.73 -17.73
C GLY A 72 18.50 1.86 -18.95
N GLY A 73 18.42 2.47 -20.14
CA GLY A 73 18.53 1.81 -21.43
C GLY A 73 17.20 1.78 -22.21
N PRO A 74 17.25 1.30 -23.48
CA PRO A 74 16.06 1.08 -24.30
C PRO A 74 15.09 0.08 -23.64
N ILE A 75 13.81 0.15 -24.01
CA ILE A 75 12.75 -0.65 -23.38
C ILE A 75 13.07 -2.15 -23.31
N ASP A 76 13.63 -2.75 -24.36
CA ASP A 76 13.91 -4.20 -24.36
C ASP A 76 15.02 -4.59 -23.37
N VAL A 77 15.99 -3.70 -23.16
CA VAL A 77 17.02 -3.90 -22.12
C VAL A 77 16.36 -3.84 -20.74
N ARG A 78 15.50 -2.83 -20.52
CA ARG A 78 14.76 -2.64 -19.27
C ARG A 78 13.88 -3.85 -18.97
N LEU A 79 13.07 -4.31 -19.91
CA LEU A 79 12.18 -5.46 -19.72
C LEU A 79 12.96 -6.75 -19.43
N ARG A 80 14.04 -7.01 -20.18
CA ARG A 80 14.87 -8.20 -19.97
C ARG A 80 15.50 -8.21 -18.57
N ARG A 81 16.18 -7.12 -18.21
CA ARG A 81 16.98 -7.01 -16.99
C ARG A 81 16.12 -6.78 -15.75
N ASP A 82 15.10 -5.95 -15.84
CA ASP A 82 14.43 -5.37 -14.68
C ASP A 82 13.01 -5.94 -14.45
N VAL A 83 12.53 -6.80 -15.35
CA VAL A 83 11.25 -7.48 -15.20
C VAL A 83 11.44 -8.99 -15.39
N ILE A 84 11.88 -9.42 -16.57
CA ILE A 84 11.93 -10.83 -16.96
C ILE A 84 12.94 -11.61 -16.12
N ALA A 85 14.09 -11.00 -15.78
CA ALA A 85 15.10 -11.64 -14.94
C ALA A 85 14.57 -12.08 -13.56
N TYR A 86 13.58 -11.37 -13.01
CA TYR A 86 12.95 -11.70 -11.74
C TYR A 86 11.87 -12.78 -11.84
N GLN A 87 11.54 -13.23 -13.06
CA GLN A 87 10.50 -14.23 -13.33
C GLN A 87 9.18 -13.95 -12.59
N PRO A 88 8.61 -12.73 -12.64
CA PRO A 88 7.41 -12.39 -11.89
C PRO A 88 6.20 -13.25 -12.29
N SER A 89 5.34 -13.55 -11.33
CA SER A 89 3.98 -14.04 -11.59
C SER A 89 2.98 -12.89 -11.76
N VAL A 90 3.33 -11.71 -11.23
CA VAL A 90 2.54 -10.48 -11.32
C VAL A 90 3.44 -9.32 -11.71
N MET A 91 3.02 -8.52 -12.67
CA MET A 91 3.66 -7.25 -13.01
C MET A 91 2.63 -6.12 -12.95
N THR A 92 3.01 -4.99 -12.36
CA THR A 92 2.30 -3.73 -12.60
C THR A 92 3.10 -2.87 -13.56
N ILE A 93 2.42 -2.05 -14.36
CA ILE A 93 3.06 -1.05 -15.21
C ILE A 93 2.34 0.29 -15.08
N MET A 94 3.09 1.33 -14.71
CA MET A 94 2.64 2.71 -14.69
C MET A 94 3.63 3.60 -15.45
N LEU A 95 3.25 3.96 -16.68
CA LEU A 95 3.95 4.89 -17.57
C LEU A 95 2.94 5.84 -18.23
N GLY A 96 3.38 7.05 -18.55
CA GLY A 96 2.59 8.06 -19.25
C GLY A 96 2.97 9.48 -18.88
N MET A 97 3.47 9.70 -17.66
CA MET A 97 3.86 11.02 -17.16
C MET A 97 4.94 11.67 -18.03
N ASN A 98 5.94 10.91 -18.46
CA ASN A 98 7.02 11.42 -19.31
C ASN A 98 6.70 11.32 -20.82
N ASP A 99 5.85 10.38 -21.22
CA ASP A 99 5.59 10.04 -22.62
C ASP A 99 4.99 11.21 -23.39
N ALA A 100 3.98 11.88 -22.82
CA ALA A 100 3.35 13.04 -23.43
C ALA A 100 4.24 14.30 -23.42
N SER A 101 5.43 14.25 -22.79
CA SER A 101 6.44 15.32 -22.80
C SER A 101 5.95 16.68 -22.30
N TYR A 102 5.03 16.70 -21.32
CA TYR A 102 4.58 17.92 -20.63
C TYR A 102 3.96 18.99 -21.56
N ARG A 103 3.31 18.56 -22.64
CA ARG A 103 2.67 19.42 -23.64
C ARG A 103 1.23 19.00 -23.93
N ALA A 104 0.51 19.86 -24.66
CA ALA A 104 -0.81 19.56 -25.19
C ALA A 104 -0.80 18.27 -26.03
N TYR A 105 -1.98 17.65 -26.15
CA TYR A 105 -2.14 16.38 -26.86
C TYR A 105 -1.58 16.46 -28.28
N ASP A 106 -0.76 15.47 -28.61
CA ASP A 106 -0.21 15.24 -29.94
C ASP A 106 -0.48 13.78 -30.34
N ALA A 107 -1.05 13.60 -31.53
CA ALA A 107 -1.46 12.28 -32.01
C ALA A 107 -0.27 11.36 -32.31
N GLN A 108 0.85 11.90 -32.79
CA GLN A 108 2.04 11.10 -33.09
C GLN A 108 2.70 10.60 -31.81
N ILE A 109 2.81 11.44 -30.78
CA ILE A 109 3.34 11.04 -29.48
C ILE A 109 2.44 9.99 -28.83
N PHE A 110 1.12 10.19 -28.91
CA PHE A 110 0.15 9.22 -28.41
C PHE A 110 0.26 7.86 -29.14
N ASN A 111 0.51 7.86 -30.45
CA ASN A 111 0.72 6.62 -31.19
C ASN A 111 1.98 5.89 -30.71
N THR A 112 3.10 6.61 -30.51
CA THR A 112 4.32 6.03 -29.89
C THR A 112 4.03 5.42 -28.52
N TYR A 113 3.26 6.13 -27.69
CA TYR A 113 2.83 5.63 -26.37
C TYR A 113 2.02 4.34 -26.48
N ALA A 114 1.00 4.33 -27.34
CA ALA A 114 0.11 3.20 -27.51
C ALA A 114 0.82 1.97 -28.10
N GLU A 115 1.69 2.16 -29.08
CA GLU A 115 2.52 1.10 -29.66
C GLU A 115 3.53 0.56 -28.65
N GLY A 116 4.21 1.42 -27.90
CA GLY A 116 5.15 1.01 -26.88
C GLY A 116 4.50 0.20 -25.75
N TYR A 117 3.30 0.58 -25.28
CA TYR A 117 2.55 -0.23 -24.32
C TYR A 117 2.20 -1.63 -24.85
N ARG A 118 1.74 -1.71 -26.12
CA ARG A 118 1.46 -3.01 -26.76
C ARG A 118 2.73 -3.84 -26.87
N HIS A 119 3.86 -3.22 -27.25
CA HIS A 119 5.16 -3.87 -27.32
C HIS A 119 5.57 -4.45 -25.97
N ILE A 120 5.52 -3.65 -24.89
CA ILE A 120 5.86 -4.10 -23.53
C ILE A 120 5.01 -5.31 -23.12
N VAL A 121 3.69 -5.20 -23.26
CA VAL A 121 2.76 -6.29 -22.94
C VAL A 121 3.09 -7.54 -23.73
N SER A 122 3.28 -7.43 -25.05
CA SER A 122 3.55 -8.57 -25.92
C SER A 122 4.88 -9.26 -25.57
N THR A 123 5.92 -8.48 -25.28
CA THR A 123 7.26 -8.97 -24.91
C THR A 123 7.21 -9.73 -23.59
N VAL A 124 6.57 -9.15 -22.56
CA VAL A 124 6.47 -9.77 -21.23
C VAL A 124 5.62 -11.04 -21.27
N LYS A 125 4.47 -11.04 -21.95
CA LYS A 125 3.64 -12.27 -22.11
C LYS A 125 4.40 -13.38 -22.83
N SER A 126 5.19 -13.03 -23.85
CA SER A 126 5.96 -14.01 -24.63
C SER A 126 7.08 -14.64 -23.80
N ALA A 127 7.75 -13.83 -22.97
CA ALA A 127 8.82 -14.31 -22.10
C ALA A 127 8.31 -15.05 -20.86
N LEU A 128 7.14 -14.68 -20.33
CA LEU A 128 6.56 -15.21 -19.10
C LEU A 128 5.11 -15.68 -19.32
N PRO A 129 4.90 -16.87 -19.92
CA PRO A 129 3.57 -17.42 -20.10
C PRO A 129 2.82 -17.55 -18.77
N GLY A 130 1.60 -16.99 -18.71
CA GLY A 130 0.77 -17.03 -17.50
C GLY A 130 1.00 -15.89 -16.50
N ILE A 131 1.89 -14.93 -16.80
CA ILE A 131 2.00 -13.70 -16.01
C ILE A 131 0.67 -12.96 -15.96
N ARG A 132 0.32 -12.45 -14.79
CA ARG A 132 -0.84 -11.58 -14.60
C ARG A 132 -0.37 -10.13 -14.56
N ILE A 133 -1.00 -9.27 -15.35
CA ILE A 133 -0.58 -7.88 -15.49
C ILE A 133 -1.67 -6.99 -14.89
N THR A 134 -1.26 -5.99 -14.11
CA THR A 134 -2.09 -4.84 -13.74
C THR A 134 -1.61 -3.61 -14.50
N LEU A 135 -2.42 -3.13 -15.42
CA LEU A 135 -2.16 -1.89 -16.13
C LEU A 135 -2.64 -0.71 -15.27
N ILE A 136 -1.75 0.23 -14.98
CA ILE A 136 -2.06 1.36 -14.11
C ILE A 136 -2.19 2.63 -14.96
N GLN A 137 -3.36 3.25 -14.94
CA GLN A 137 -3.57 4.57 -15.56
C GLN A 137 -2.64 5.60 -14.89
N PRO A 138 -2.00 6.53 -15.62
CA PRO A 138 -1.02 7.44 -15.04
C PRO A 138 -1.58 8.28 -13.90
N SER A 139 -0.78 8.48 -12.83
CA SER A 139 -1.10 9.43 -11.77
C SER A 139 -1.23 10.86 -12.31
N PRO A 140 -1.92 11.78 -11.61
CA PRO A 140 -2.21 13.07 -12.19
C PRO A 140 -0.99 13.99 -12.21
N PHE A 141 -0.97 14.88 -13.19
CA PHE A 141 -0.23 16.12 -13.06
C PHE A 141 -1.11 17.10 -12.28
N ASP A 142 -0.55 17.78 -11.28
CA ASP A 142 -1.36 18.62 -10.39
C ASP A 142 -1.71 19.97 -11.04
N ASP A 143 -2.78 19.93 -11.82
CA ASP A 143 -3.56 21.06 -12.33
C ASP A 143 -4.80 21.35 -11.45
N VAL A 144 -4.91 20.71 -10.28
CA VAL A 144 -6.06 20.81 -9.37
C VAL A 144 -5.80 21.86 -8.30
N THR A 145 -4.66 21.76 -7.60
CA THR A 145 -4.31 22.69 -6.52
C THR A 145 -3.74 24.01 -7.05
N ARG A 146 -3.42 24.06 -8.35
CA ARG A 146 -2.81 25.18 -9.05
C ARG A 146 -3.33 25.25 -10.50
N PRO A 147 -3.36 26.45 -11.11
CA PRO A 147 -3.86 26.59 -12.47
C PRO A 147 -2.99 25.80 -13.48
N PRO A 148 -3.60 25.30 -14.57
CA PRO A 148 -2.91 24.68 -15.68
C PRO A 148 -1.81 25.55 -16.29
N GLN A 149 -0.75 24.91 -16.78
CA GLN A 149 0.35 25.61 -17.48
C GLN A 149 0.04 25.95 -18.94
N PHE A 150 -0.97 25.30 -19.53
CA PHE A 150 -1.47 25.56 -20.88
C PHE A 150 -2.97 25.23 -20.94
N GLU A 151 -3.66 25.64 -22.02
CA GLU A 151 -5.09 25.42 -22.20
C GLU A 151 -5.45 23.92 -22.14
N GLY A 152 -6.38 23.57 -21.25
CA GLY A 152 -6.79 22.17 -20.99
C GLY A 152 -5.92 21.42 -19.98
N GLY A 153 -4.69 21.89 -19.70
CA GLY A 153 -3.79 21.29 -18.72
C GLY A 153 -3.17 19.96 -19.12
N TYR A 154 -2.09 19.60 -18.43
CA TYR A 154 -1.38 18.35 -18.71
C TYR A 154 -2.13 17.14 -18.16
N ASN A 155 -2.89 17.30 -17.08
CA ASN A 155 -3.66 16.19 -16.54
C ASN A 155 -4.72 15.67 -17.53
N ALA A 156 -5.32 16.54 -18.35
CA ALA A 156 -6.27 16.10 -19.38
C ALA A 156 -5.61 15.18 -20.43
N VAL A 157 -4.32 15.41 -20.73
CA VAL A 157 -3.54 14.53 -21.61
C VAL A 157 -3.30 13.18 -20.93
N LEU A 158 -2.94 13.18 -19.64
CA LEU A 158 -2.73 11.96 -18.87
C LEU A 158 -4.02 11.14 -18.70
N VAL A 159 -5.18 11.78 -18.54
CA VAL A 159 -6.49 11.12 -18.54
C VAL A 159 -6.75 10.43 -19.88
N ARG A 160 -6.43 11.07 -21.01
CA ARG A 160 -6.56 10.45 -22.34
C ARG A 160 -5.60 9.26 -22.51
N TYR A 161 -4.38 9.34 -21.99
CA TYR A 161 -3.42 8.23 -22.02
C TYR A 161 -3.91 7.07 -21.13
N GLY A 162 -4.45 7.39 -19.94
CA GLY A 162 -5.06 6.43 -19.03
C GLY A 162 -6.27 5.71 -19.65
N GLU A 163 -7.11 6.40 -20.42
CA GLU A 163 -8.23 5.76 -21.12
C GLU A 163 -7.75 4.71 -22.14
N PHE A 164 -6.66 4.97 -22.86
CA PHE A 164 -6.03 3.94 -23.70
C PHE A 164 -5.56 2.73 -22.88
N VAL A 165 -4.90 2.96 -21.74
CA VAL A 165 -4.41 1.90 -20.84
C VAL A 165 -5.56 1.05 -20.33
N LYS A 166 -6.67 1.67 -19.90
CA LYS A 166 -7.89 0.98 -19.49
C LYS A 166 -8.44 0.09 -20.60
N GLN A 167 -8.63 0.65 -21.79
CA GLN A 167 -9.14 -0.12 -22.94
C GLN A 167 -8.20 -1.26 -23.35
N LEU A 168 -6.87 -1.08 -23.21
CA LEU A 168 -5.91 -2.14 -23.44
C LEU A 168 -6.09 -3.26 -22.41
N GLY A 169 -6.27 -2.92 -21.14
CA GLY A 169 -6.54 -3.90 -20.08
C GLY A 169 -7.82 -4.68 -20.32
N GLU A 170 -8.91 -4.01 -20.69
CA GLU A 170 -10.18 -4.65 -21.05
C GLU A 170 -10.03 -5.61 -22.23
N ARG A 171 -9.32 -5.20 -23.30
CA ARG A 171 -9.08 -6.04 -24.48
C ARG A 171 -8.23 -7.28 -24.18
N GLU A 172 -7.23 -7.14 -23.32
CA GLU A 172 -6.28 -8.21 -22.99
C GLU A 172 -6.72 -9.06 -21.78
N GLY A 173 -7.79 -8.66 -21.07
CA GLY A 173 -8.25 -9.34 -19.86
C GLY A 173 -7.35 -9.09 -18.64
N PHE A 174 -6.67 -7.96 -18.58
CA PHE A 174 -5.82 -7.57 -17.45
C PHE A 174 -6.58 -6.78 -16.39
N ALA A 175 -6.05 -6.82 -15.16
CA ALA A 175 -6.50 -5.90 -14.13
C ALA A 175 -6.11 -4.46 -14.52
N VAL A 176 -6.96 -3.51 -14.17
CA VAL A 176 -6.72 -2.08 -14.40
C VAL A 176 -6.87 -1.34 -13.07
N ALA A 177 -5.92 -0.47 -12.75
CA ALA A 177 -6.00 0.46 -11.63
C ALA A 177 -5.97 1.90 -12.11
N ASP A 178 -6.76 2.77 -11.50
CA ASP A 178 -6.81 4.21 -11.81
C ASP A 178 -6.04 5.02 -10.78
N MET A 179 -4.84 5.50 -11.12
CA MET A 179 -4.07 6.41 -10.26
C MET A 179 -4.40 7.88 -10.46
N ASN A 180 -5.30 8.22 -11.38
CA ASN A 180 -5.62 9.60 -11.70
C ASN A 180 -6.82 10.09 -10.89
N ALA A 181 -8.01 9.52 -11.13
CA ALA A 181 -9.26 10.10 -10.64
C ALA A 181 -9.35 10.13 -9.10
N PRO A 182 -8.97 9.08 -8.35
CA PRO A 182 -9.01 9.12 -6.88
C PRO A 182 -8.06 10.17 -6.30
N VAL A 183 -6.86 10.31 -6.87
CA VAL A 183 -5.86 11.29 -6.41
C VAL A 183 -6.34 12.71 -6.73
N VAL A 184 -6.89 12.96 -7.92
CA VAL A 184 -7.51 14.25 -8.28
C VAL A 184 -8.64 14.62 -7.32
N ALA A 185 -9.52 13.68 -7.00
CA ALA A 185 -10.63 13.91 -6.07
C ALA A 185 -10.13 14.27 -4.65
N ALA A 186 -9.10 13.57 -4.17
CA ALA A 186 -8.47 13.87 -2.90
C ALA A 186 -7.74 15.22 -2.90
N LEU A 187 -7.05 15.58 -3.98
CA LEU A 187 -6.42 16.91 -4.15
C LEU A 187 -7.47 18.03 -4.12
N GLY A 188 -8.64 17.83 -4.74
CA GLY A 188 -9.74 18.80 -4.71
C GLY A 188 -10.27 19.03 -3.30
N LYS A 189 -10.54 17.94 -2.55
CA LYS A 189 -10.96 18.00 -1.15
C LYS A 189 -9.88 18.64 -0.26
N ALA A 190 -8.63 18.26 -0.46
CA ALA A 190 -7.50 18.81 0.28
C ALA A 190 -7.34 20.31 0.01
N SER A 191 -7.48 20.74 -1.24
CA SER A 191 -7.37 22.16 -1.63
C SER A 191 -8.50 23.00 -1.04
N ALA A 192 -9.70 22.44 -0.92
CA ALA A 192 -10.82 23.13 -0.27
C ALA A 192 -10.62 23.27 1.25
N ALA A 193 -9.92 22.32 1.88
CA ALA A 193 -9.63 22.34 3.31
C ALA A 193 -8.40 23.18 3.69
N ASP A 194 -7.31 23.10 2.90
CA ASP A 194 -6.06 23.82 3.11
C ASP A 194 -5.25 23.86 1.79
N ALA A 195 -5.40 24.96 1.04
CA ALA A 195 -4.81 25.10 -0.29
C ALA A 195 -3.27 25.03 -0.29
N ASP A 196 -2.62 25.69 0.67
CA ASP A 196 -1.16 25.76 0.75
C ASP A 196 -0.56 24.38 1.07
N ARG A 197 -1.21 23.62 1.94
CA ARG A 197 -0.76 22.27 2.28
C ARG A 197 -1.13 21.25 1.21
N ALA A 198 -2.26 21.41 0.51
CA ALA A 198 -2.65 20.54 -0.59
C ALA A 198 -1.60 20.52 -1.71
N GLN A 199 -1.00 21.68 -2.03
CA GLN A 199 0.10 21.78 -2.99
C GLN A 199 1.33 20.92 -2.64
N LYS A 200 1.52 20.57 -1.37
CA LYS A 200 2.63 19.73 -0.88
C LYS A 200 2.35 18.22 -1.01
N ILE A 201 1.12 17.83 -1.35
CA ILE A 201 0.80 16.42 -1.66
C ILE A 201 1.50 16.00 -2.95
N VAL A 202 1.58 16.91 -3.94
CA VAL A 202 2.37 16.75 -5.17
C VAL A 202 3.21 18.03 -5.40
N PRO A 203 4.35 18.19 -4.70
CA PRO A 203 5.06 19.46 -4.61
C PRO A 203 5.43 20.11 -5.95
N ASP A 204 5.92 19.32 -6.90
CA ASP A 204 6.36 19.77 -8.23
C ASP A 204 5.34 19.49 -9.34
N ARG A 205 4.10 19.16 -8.93
CA ARG A 205 2.99 18.72 -9.79
C ARG A 205 3.15 17.34 -10.44
N VAL A 206 4.30 16.68 -10.30
CA VAL A 206 4.59 15.39 -10.95
C VAL A 206 4.77 14.27 -9.92
N HIS A 207 5.64 14.49 -8.94
CA HIS A 207 6.10 13.50 -7.97
C HIS A 207 5.35 13.68 -6.66
N PRO A 208 4.46 12.75 -6.27
CA PRO A 208 3.77 12.84 -5.00
C PRO A 208 4.74 12.68 -3.83
N GLY A 209 4.44 13.33 -2.71
CA GLY A 209 5.03 13.02 -1.42
C GLY A 209 4.37 11.78 -0.77
N PRO A 210 4.76 11.41 0.46
CA PRO A 210 4.20 10.23 1.15
C PRO A 210 2.68 10.19 1.21
N GLY A 211 2.03 11.34 1.46
CA GLY A 211 0.56 11.44 1.50
C GLY A 211 -0.09 11.12 0.15
N GLY A 212 0.48 11.58 -0.96
CA GLY A 212 -0.05 11.26 -2.29
C GLY A 212 0.23 9.81 -2.69
N HIS A 213 1.38 9.26 -2.31
CA HIS A 213 1.70 7.85 -2.52
C HIS A 213 0.82 6.90 -1.71
N LEU A 214 0.29 7.31 -0.55
CA LEU A 214 -0.74 6.53 0.17
C LEU A 214 -2.05 6.44 -0.62
N LEU A 215 -2.50 7.54 -1.24
CA LEU A 215 -3.68 7.54 -2.10
C LEU A 215 -3.48 6.66 -3.34
N MET A 216 -2.26 6.64 -3.87
CA MET A 216 -1.90 5.74 -4.97
C MET A 216 -1.90 4.28 -4.53
N ALA A 217 -1.29 3.96 -3.38
CA ALA A 217 -1.35 2.61 -2.81
C ALA A 217 -2.80 2.16 -2.60
N GLU A 218 -3.66 3.05 -2.10
CA GLU A 218 -5.09 2.82 -1.96
C GLU A 218 -5.78 2.45 -3.27
N ALA A 219 -5.56 3.23 -4.33
CA ALA A 219 -6.15 2.96 -5.63
C ALA A 219 -5.75 1.59 -6.19
N LEU A 220 -4.47 1.18 -6.05
CA LEU A 220 -4.03 -0.15 -6.49
C LEU A 220 -4.65 -1.26 -5.65
N LEU A 221 -4.63 -1.11 -4.33
CA LEU A 221 -5.17 -2.11 -3.41
C LEU A 221 -6.68 -2.29 -3.61
N LYS A 222 -7.44 -1.22 -3.88
CA LYS A 222 -8.86 -1.31 -4.26
C LYS A 222 -9.06 -2.07 -5.57
N ALA A 223 -8.25 -1.78 -6.59
CA ALA A 223 -8.28 -2.52 -7.86
C ALA A 223 -7.94 -4.01 -7.69
N TRP A 224 -7.17 -4.34 -6.66
CA TRP A 224 -6.85 -5.71 -6.25
C TRP A 224 -7.82 -6.34 -5.26
N HIS A 225 -8.93 -5.65 -4.94
CA HIS A 225 -9.92 -6.10 -3.96
C HIS A 225 -9.32 -6.39 -2.58
N ALA A 226 -8.35 -5.58 -2.16
CA ALA A 226 -7.78 -5.62 -0.83
C ALA A 226 -8.87 -5.43 0.26
N PRO A 227 -8.94 -6.28 1.29
CA PRO A 227 -9.91 -6.14 2.36
C PRO A 227 -9.61 -4.94 3.27
N ALA A 228 -10.66 -4.25 3.71
CA ALA A 228 -10.52 -3.13 4.62
C ALA A 228 -10.24 -3.54 6.08
N THR A 229 -10.77 -4.69 6.51
CA THR A 229 -10.76 -5.11 7.92
C THR A 229 -9.38 -5.53 8.39
N VAL A 230 -8.90 -4.93 9.48
CA VAL A 230 -7.77 -5.39 10.30
C VAL A 230 -8.29 -6.48 11.22
N SER A 231 -9.22 -6.09 12.08
CA SER A 231 -10.00 -6.93 12.98
C SER A 231 -11.31 -6.20 13.30
N ALA A 232 -12.31 -6.93 13.80
CA ALA A 232 -13.50 -6.32 14.36
C ALA A 232 -13.97 -7.11 15.59
N VAL A 233 -14.12 -6.41 16.72
CA VAL A 233 -14.54 -6.98 18.00
C VAL A 233 -15.77 -6.25 18.52
N GLU A 234 -16.82 -7.02 18.81
CA GLU A 234 -17.98 -6.53 19.54
C GLU A 234 -18.10 -7.28 20.87
N ILE A 235 -18.14 -6.53 21.98
CA ILE A 235 -18.32 -7.05 23.34
C ILE A 235 -19.61 -6.49 23.93
N ASP A 236 -20.40 -7.35 24.56
CA ASP A 236 -21.44 -6.96 25.50
C ASP A 236 -20.89 -7.13 26.91
N ALA A 237 -20.54 -6.01 27.54
CA ALA A 237 -19.95 -5.98 28.87
C ALA A 237 -20.95 -6.44 29.94
N ALA A 238 -22.25 -6.17 29.77
CA ALA A 238 -23.27 -6.52 30.77
C ALA A 238 -23.48 -8.04 30.85
N SER A 239 -23.39 -8.75 29.73
CA SER A 239 -23.49 -10.21 29.67
C SER A 239 -22.13 -10.93 29.67
N LYS A 240 -21.02 -10.20 29.80
CA LYS A 240 -19.64 -10.70 29.70
C LYS A 240 -19.41 -11.59 28.48
N ARG A 241 -19.88 -11.14 27.31
CA ARG A 241 -19.89 -11.95 26.09
C ARG A 241 -19.23 -11.23 24.93
N VAL A 242 -18.38 -11.97 24.21
CA VAL A 242 -17.91 -11.57 22.88
C VAL A 242 -19.02 -11.87 21.88
N VAL A 243 -19.59 -10.82 21.29
CA VAL A 243 -20.67 -10.89 20.30
C VAL A 243 -20.11 -11.14 18.90
N GLN A 244 -19.00 -10.49 18.56
CA GLN A 244 -18.29 -10.65 17.30
C GLN A 244 -16.78 -10.68 17.55
N ALA A 245 -16.08 -11.54 16.81
CA ALA A 245 -14.63 -11.54 16.68
C ALA A 245 -14.28 -11.92 15.23
N GLU A 246 -13.92 -10.92 14.43
CA GLU A 246 -13.50 -11.08 13.04
C GLU A 246 -11.99 -10.85 12.93
N ASN A 247 -11.29 -11.75 12.24
CA ASN A 247 -9.84 -11.73 12.05
C ASN A 247 -8.99 -11.60 13.34
N THR A 248 -9.52 -12.06 14.46
CA THR A 248 -8.86 -12.03 15.76
C THR A 248 -9.36 -13.16 16.66
N SER A 249 -8.61 -13.48 17.71
CA SER A 249 -9.08 -14.33 18.81
C SER A 249 -9.18 -13.52 20.10
N VAL A 250 -10.36 -13.54 20.72
CA VAL A 250 -10.63 -12.85 21.99
C VAL A 250 -10.66 -13.86 23.13
N THR A 251 -9.89 -13.62 24.19
CA THR A 251 -9.80 -14.48 25.37
C THR A 251 -9.77 -13.66 26.66
N GLY A 252 -10.01 -14.31 27.80
CA GLY A 252 -9.84 -13.68 29.11
C GLY A 252 -10.76 -12.47 29.36
N LEU A 253 -11.92 -12.41 28.70
CA LEU A 253 -12.92 -11.37 28.95
C LEU A 253 -13.44 -11.48 30.40
N ASP A 254 -13.24 -10.43 31.17
CA ASP A 254 -13.75 -10.30 32.53
C ASP A 254 -14.06 -8.85 32.87
N ASP A 255 -14.81 -8.63 33.94
CA ASP A 255 -15.01 -7.33 34.56
C ASP A 255 -14.62 -7.37 36.04
N ASN A 256 -14.17 -6.24 36.55
CA ASN A 256 -13.94 -6.05 37.98
C ASN A 256 -14.12 -4.56 38.33
N ALA A 257 -13.86 -4.20 39.59
CA ALA A 257 -13.95 -2.81 40.06
C ALA A 257 -13.10 -1.81 39.22
N ASN A 258 -12.06 -2.29 38.52
CA ASN A 258 -11.16 -1.48 37.68
C ASN A 258 -11.55 -1.46 36.20
N GLY A 259 -12.72 -2.01 35.85
CA GLY A 259 -13.29 -1.99 34.50
C GLY A 259 -13.35 -3.34 33.78
N VAL A 260 -13.52 -3.28 32.46
CA VAL A 260 -13.60 -4.45 31.57
C VAL A 260 -12.22 -4.74 31.00
N VAL A 261 -11.80 -6.01 31.01
CA VAL A 261 -10.47 -6.44 30.52
C VAL A 261 -10.61 -7.67 29.63
N TRP A 262 -9.76 -7.77 28.62
CA TRP A 262 -9.67 -8.94 27.75
C TRP A 262 -8.31 -8.99 27.03
N THR A 263 -8.07 -10.04 26.26
CA THR A 263 -6.90 -10.19 25.40
C THR A 263 -7.35 -10.47 23.98
N GLU A 264 -6.82 -9.72 23.02
CA GLU A 264 -6.98 -9.98 21.58
C GLU A 264 -5.66 -10.48 20.99
N THR A 265 -5.74 -11.29 19.95
CA THR A 265 -4.58 -11.67 19.13
C THR A 265 -5.01 -11.55 17.68
N ASP A 266 -4.76 -10.37 17.12
CA ASP A 266 -5.17 -10.03 15.76
C ASP A 266 -4.29 -10.75 14.74
N ASN A 267 -4.92 -11.25 13.69
CA ASN A 267 -4.23 -11.96 12.60
C ASN A 267 -3.60 -11.01 11.58
N ALA A 268 -3.78 -9.70 11.76
CA ALA A 268 -3.28 -8.63 10.91
C ALA A 268 -2.87 -7.42 11.77
N LEU A 269 -2.11 -6.51 11.18
CA LEU A 269 -1.78 -5.21 11.76
C LEU A 269 -2.41 -4.07 10.93
N PRO A 270 -2.67 -2.90 11.55
CA PRO A 270 -3.15 -1.72 10.83
C PRO A 270 -2.11 -1.21 9.83
N MET A 271 -2.53 -0.33 8.92
CA MET A 271 -1.65 0.35 7.99
C MET A 271 -0.73 1.32 8.76
N PRO A 272 0.59 1.30 8.50
CA PRO A 272 1.52 2.19 9.16
C PRO A 272 1.47 3.59 8.52
N VAL A 273 0.55 4.42 9.00
CA VAL A 273 0.36 5.80 8.53
C VAL A 273 0.90 6.79 9.55
N ASN A 274 1.85 7.63 9.14
CA ASN A 274 2.35 8.71 9.98
C ASN A 274 1.41 9.94 9.96
N LEU A 275 0.34 9.88 10.75
CA LEU A 275 -0.63 10.99 10.88
C LEU A 275 -0.09 12.24 11.61
N ASN A 276 1.13 12.19 12.17
CA ASN A 276 1.79 13.37 12.73
C ASN A 276 2.34 14.30 11.63
N ASP A 277 2.57 13.77 10.42
CA ASP A 277 2.84 14.60 9.25
C ASP A 277 1.54 15.25 8.78
N ALA A 278 1.48 16.58 8.83
CA ALA A 278 0.26 17.31 8.52
C ALA A 278 -0.19 17.19 7.05
N VAL A 279 0.74 16.93 6.12
CA VAL A 279 0.45 16.72 4.68
C VAL A 279 -0.12 15.32 4.47
N VAL A 280 0.47 14.30 5.10
CA VAL A 280 -0.05 12.93 5.12
C VAL A 280 -1.45 12.90 5.73
N ALA A 281 -1.62 13.51 6.91
CA ALA A 281 -2.90 13.62 7.56
C ALA A 281 -3.93 14.35 6.68
N LEU A 282 -3.51 15.31 5.85
CA LEU A 282 -4.39 16.02 4.91
C LEU A 282 -4.83 15.13 3.77
N ALA A 283 -3.91 14.38 3.18
CA ALA A 283 -4.23 13.43 2.12
C ALA A 283 -5.23 12.38 2.62
N VAL A 284 -4.94 11.74 3.77
CA VAL A 284 -5.78 10.69 4.35
C VAL A 284 -7.19 11.19 4.65
N ARG A 285 -7.35 12.31 5.37
CA ARG A 285 -8.69 12.88 5.66
C ARG A 285 -9.43 13.43 4.43
N SER A 286 -8.73 13.59 3.30
CA SER A 286 -9.32 14.00 2.02
C SER A 286 -9.72 12.81 1.14
N SER A 287 -9.60 11.58 1.65
CA SER A 287 -9.89 10.32 0.96
C SER A 287 -10.78 9.43 1.82
N ASP A 288 -11.07 8.23 1.35
CA ASP A 288 -11.70 7.15 2.11
C ASP A 288 -10.70 6.06 2.52
N PHE A 289 -9.40 6.40 2.60
CA PHE A 289 -8.30 5.47 2.88
C PHE A 289 -8.54 4.58 4.10
N VAL A 290 -8.95 5.19 5.22
CA VAL A 290 -9.15 4.47 6.50
C VAL A 290 -10.30 3.47 6.36
N GLU A 291 -11.43 3.91 5.79
CA GLU A 291 -12.60 3.07 5.56
C GLU A 291 -12.31 1.95 4.55
N ALA A 292 -11.47 2.21 3.55
CA ALA A 292 -11.17 1.28 2.48
C ALA A 292 -10.11 0.23 2.82
N LEU A 293 -9.18 0.53 3.72
CA LEU A 293 -8.00 -0.31 3.95
C LEU A 293 -7.64 -0.55 5.41
N ASP A 294 -8.22 0.18 6.36
CA ASP A 294 -7.68 0.23 7.72
C ASP A 294 -8.73 0.30 8.84
N ARG A 295 -9.64 -0.68 8.84
CA ARG A 295 -10.70 -0.81 9.84
C ARG A 295 -10.32 -1.79 10.95
N ASP A 296 -9.92 -1.28 12.10
CA ASP A 296 -9.63 -2.03 13.34
C ASP A 296 -10.73 -1.68 14.37
N GLU A 297 -11.88 -2.33 14.25
CA GLU A 297 -13.11 -1.88 14.90
C GLU A 297 -13.28 -2.47 16.30
N LEU A 298 -13.42 -1.62 17.31
CA LEU A 298 -13.79 -2.00 18.68
C LEU A 298 -15.14 -1.40 19.05
N LYS A 299 -16.11 -2.27 19.33
CA LYS A 299 -17.44 -1.90 19.83
C LYS A 299 -17.71 -2.56 21.17
N VAL A 300 -18.12 -1.77 22.16
CA VAL A 300 -18.43 -2.26 23.51
C VAL A 300 -19.76 -1.69 23.98
N THR A 301 -20.71 -2.58 24.22
CA THR A 301 -22.06 -2.27 24.72
C THR A 301 -22.22 -2.72 26.18
N GLY A 302 -23.31 -2.31 26.84
CA GLY A 302 -23.59 -2.75 28.21
C GLY A 302 -22.73 -2.07 29.30
N LEU A 303 -21.97 -1.04 28.94
CA LEU A 303 -21.16 -0.25 29.87
C LEU A 303 -22.05 0.60 30.81
N SER A 304 -21.62 0.77 32.07
CA SER A 304 -22.40 1.45 33.11
C SER A 304 -21.99 2.91 33.34
N ALA A 305 -20.70 3.23 33.21
CA ALA A 305 -20.18 4.58 33.39
C ALA A 305 -20.38 5.44 32.11
N PRO A 306 -20.40 6.78 32.22
CA PRO A 306 -20.58 7.64 31.05
C PRO A 306 -19.33 7.69 30.15
N ARG A 307 -18.14 7.43 30.69
CA ARG A 307 -16.85 7.50 30.00
C ARG A 307 -15.91 6.39 30.47
N TYR A 308 -15.00 6.00 29.58
CA TYR A 308 -13.98 5.00 29.85
C TYR A 308 -12.64 5.43 29.24
N ALA A 309 -11.56 5.24 30.00
CA ALA A 309 -10.20 5.26 29.46
C ALA A 309 -9.90 3.91 28.81
N LEU A 310 -9.46 3.91 27.56
CA LEU A 310 -8.98 2.72 26.86
C LEU A 310 -7.47 2.60 27.02
N LYS A 311 -7.02 1.43 27.46
CA LYS A 311 -5.61 1.05 27.51
C LYS A 311 -5.36 -0.23 26.73
N ILE A 312 -4.22 -0.30 26.04
CA ILE A 312 -3.70 -1.53 25.42
C ILE A 312 -2.27 -1.72 25.91
N ASP A 313 -1.96 -2.90 26.45
CA ASP A 313 -0.69 -3.24 27.09
C ASP A 313 -0.26 -2.22 28.18
N GLY A 314 -1.25 -1.62 28.85
CA GLY A 314 -1.04 -0.61 29.89
C GLY A 314 -0.84 0.82 29.37
N GLU A 315 -0.69 1.02 28.06
CA GLU A 315 -0.59 2.34 27.43
C GLU A 315 -1.99 2.95 27.25
N GLU A 316 -2.20 4.16 27.75
CA GLU A 316 -3.48 4.88 27.58
C GLU A 316 -3.60 5.52 26.20
N LEU A 317 -4.66 5.15 25.47
CA LEU A 317 -4.91 5.59 24.09
C LEU A 317 -5.86 6.78 24.02
N GLY A 318 -6.67 6.97 25.06
CA GLY A 318 -7.63 8.06 25.16
C GLY A 318 -8.85 7.69 25.99
N ALA A 319 -9.74 8.67 26.15
CA ALA A 319 -10.99 8.52 26.87
C ALA A 319 -12.19 8.69 25.93
N PHE A 320 -13.07 7.70 25.93
CA PHE A 320 -14.23 7.61 25.05
C PHE A 320 -15.51 7.63 25.87
N SER A 321 -16.55 8.27 25.33
CA SER A 321 -17.88 8.15 25.91
C SER A 321 -18.44 6.76 25.68
N LYS A 322 -19.35 6.34 26.56
CA LYS A 322 -20.15 5.12 26.39
C LYS A 322 -20.77 5.05 24.99
N LEU A 323 -21.34 6.15 24.50
CA LEU A 323 -21.98 6.21 23.18
C LEU A 323 -20.98 6.00 22.03
N GLN A 324 -19.74 6.49 22.15
CA GLN A 324 -18.70 6.24 21.14
C GLN A 324 -18.31 4.76 21.10
N LEU A 325 -18.15 4.13 22.27
CA LEU A 325 -17.83 2.70 22.36
C LEU A 325 -19.01 1.83 21.88
N GLU A 326 -20.25 2.21 22.17
CA GLU A 326 -21.45 1.52 21.68
C GLU A 326 -21.62 1.64 20.17
N LYS A 327 -21.24 2.78 19.57
CA LYS A 327 -21.23 2.97 18.12
C LYS A 327 -20.08 2.21 17.45
N GLY A 328 -18.97 2.05 18.15
CA GLY A 328 -17.72 1.52 17.61
C GLY A 328 -16.70 2.62 17.34
N ILE A 329 -15.45 2.35 17.68
CA ILE A 329 -14.28 3.18 17.38
C ILE A 329 -13.32 2.41 16.47
N ASN A 330 -12.57 3.12 15.64
CA ASN A 330 -11.50 2.52 14.86
C ASN A 330 -10.16 2.73 15.58
N LEU A 331 -9.52 1.64 16.01
CA LEU A 331 -8.24 1.64 16.71
C LEU A 331 -7.06 1.94 15.78
N ALA A 332 -7.19 1.72 14.46
CA ALA A 332 -6.11 1.91 13.51
C ALA A 332 -5.65 3.38 13.40
N VAL A 333 -6.51 4.33 13.76
CA VAL A 333 -6.19 5.77 13.78
C VAL A 333 -5.65 6.25 15.14
N LEU A 334 -5.44 5.35 16.09
CA LEU A 334 -4.89 5.63 17.42
C LEU A 334 -3.43 5.15 17.52
N PRO A 335 -2.62 5.69 18.45
CA PRO A 335 -1.22 5.30 18.62
C PRO A 335 -1.07 3.96 19.36
N THR A 336 -1.68 2.90 18.84
CA THR A 336 -1.72 1.57 19.48
C THR A 336 -0.35 0.86 19.45
N PRO A 337 -0.10 -0.10 20.35
CA PRO A 337 1.05 -1.00 20.23
C PRO A 337 1.11 -1.77 18.90
N MET A 338 -0.05 -2.03 18.26
CA MET A 338 -0.16 -2.66 16.95
C MET A 338 0.28 -1.71 15.83
N ALA A 339 -0.10 -0.43 15.89
CA ALA A 339 0.38 0.59 14.96
C ALA A 339 1.91 0.79 15.06
N LYS A 340 2.46 0.77 16.28
CA LYS A 340 3.93 0.78 16.50
C LYS A 340 4.61 -0.44 15.87
N GLN A 341 4.01 -1.62 16.00
CA GLN A 341 4.50 -2.85 15.38
C GLN A 341 4.43 -2.77 13.84
N ALA A 342 3.33 -2.28 13.28
CA ALA A 342 3.17 -2.07 11.85
C ALA A 342 4.22 -1.10 11.29
N MET A 343 4.52 -0.02 12.02
CA MET A 343 5.56 0.93 11.64
C MET A 343 6.95 0.28 11.63
N ALA A 344 7.27 -0.57 12.61
CA ALA A 344 8.54 -1.31 12.59
C ALA A 344 8.65 -2.25 11.38
N VAL A 345 7.55 -2.88 10.96
CA VAL A 345 7.48 -3.69 9.73
C VAL A 345 7.71 -2.81 8.50
N HIS A 346 7.09 -1.63 8.43
CA HIS A 346 7.30 -0.67 7.34
C HIS A 346 8.75 -0.23 7.22
N GLU A 347 9.41 0.09 8.34
CA GLU A 347 10.82 0.47 8.37
C GLU A 347 11.74 -0.65 7.85
N LEU A 348 11.45 -1.91 8.20
CA LEU A 348 12.17 -3.05 7.63
C LEU A 348 11.88 -3.21 6.13
N THR A 349 10.66 -2.92 5.71
CA THR A 349 10.25 -2.91 4.29
C THR A 349 11.07 -1.90 3.48
N LEU A 350 11.15 -0.66 3.97
CA LEU A 350 11.98 0.38 3.36
C LEU A 350 13.46 -0.03 3.30
N LYS A 351 13.99 -0.64 4.36
CA LYS A 351 15.39 -1.06 4.42
C LYS A 351 15.73 -2.12 3.39
N HIS A 352 14.96 -3.22 3.29
CA HIS A 352 15.29 -4.26 2.30
C HIS A 352 15.13 -3.72 0.87
N ASN A 353 14.12 -2.89 0.60
CA ASN A 353 13.96 -2.25 -0.71
C ASN A 353 15.13 -1.33 -1.07
N ASN A 354 15.72 -0.63 -0.11
CA ASN A 354 16.92 0.17 -0.33
C ASN A 354 18.17 -0.69 -0.56
N VAL A 355 18.31 -1.83 0.12
CA VAL A 355 19.40 -2.78 -0.12
C VAL A 355 19.27 -3.38 -1.52
N HIS A 356 18.06 -3.81 -1.91
CA HIS A 356 17.78 -4.30 -3.26
C HIS A 356 18.12 -3.24 -4.32
N PHE A 357 17.69 -2.00 -4.09
CA PHE A 357 17.98 -0.89 -4.98
C PHE A 357 19.49 -0.67 -5.13
N ALA A 358 20.25 -0.63 -4.05
CA ALA A 358 21.72 -0.49 -4.14
C ALA A 358 22.36 -1.66 -4.89
N ARG A 359 21.92 -2.89 -4.62
CA ARG A 359 22.38 -4.11 -5.31
C ARG A 359 22.14 -4.04 -6.81
N TRP A 360 20.94 -3.69 -7.22
CA TRP A 360 20.54 -3.63 -8.62
C TRP A 360 21.04 -2.34 -9.31
N ARG A 361 20.66 -1.17 -8.83
CA ARG A 361 20.90 0.13 -9.48
C ARG A 361 22.34 0.60 -9.40
N ASP A 362 22.99 0.42 -8.25
CA ASP A 362 24.30 1.05 -7.99
C ASP A 362 25.47 0.10 -8.23
N VAL A 363 25.23 -1.22 -8.17
CA VAL A 363 26.27 -2.24 -8.37
C VAL A 363 26.07 -3.02 -9.67
N GLU A 364 24.95 -3.72 -9.82
CA GLU A 364 24.77 -4.63 -10.96
C GLU A 364 24.70 -3.89 -12.30
N VAL A 365 23.84 -2.87 -12.42
CA VAL A 365 23.65 -2.15 -13.68
C VAL A 365 24.92 -1.42 -14.15
N PRO A 366 25.62 -0.61 -13.32
CA PRO A 366 26.80 0.12 -13.77
C PRO A 366 27.98 -0.79 -14.10
N LEU A 367 28.00 -2.01 -13.55
CA LEU A 367 29.07 -2.99 -13.73
C LEU A 367 28.62 -4.22 -14.55
N GLU A 368 27.54 -4.12 -15.34
CA GLU A 368 26.96 -5.26 -16.08
C GLU A 368 28.02 -6.00 -16.90
N THR A 369 28.92 -5.26 -17.57
CA THR A 369 30.00 -5.81 -18.42
C THR A 369 31.28 -6.16 -17.67
N ASP A 370 31.39 -5.88 -16.37
CA ASP A 370 32.57 -6.21 -15.57
C ASP A 370 32.59 -7.72 -15.24
N PRO A 371 33.62 -8.48 -15.66
CA PRO A 371 33.71 -9.92 -15.40
C PRO A 371 34.25 -10.27 -14.01
N SER A 372 34.58 -9.28 -13.17
CA SER A 372 35.20 -9.47 -11.86
C SER A 372 34.36 -10.32 -10.92
N SER A 373 34.97 -11.36 -10.35
CA SER A 373 34.35 -12.17 -9.29
C SER A 373 34.07 -11.36 -8.02
N ARG A 374 34.74 -10.22 -7.81
CA ARG A 374 34.47 -9.32 -6.69
C ARG A 374 33.13 -8.60 -6.84
N LYS A 375 32.72 -8.27 -8.07
CA LYS A 375 31.38 -7.73 -8.34
C LYS A 375 30.32 -8.74 -7.90
N GLN A 376 30.46 -10.00 -8.32
CA GLN A 376 29.52 -11.05 -7.95
C GLN A 376 29.48 -11.26 -6.43
N ALA A 377 30.63 -11.28 -5.77
CA ALA A 377 30.68 -11.39 -4.31
C ALA A 377 29.98 -10.23 -3.58
N ALA A 378 30.04 -9.01 -4.14
CA ALA A 378 29.32 -7.85 -3.59
C ALA A 378 27.80 -7.98 -3.78
N ILE A 379 27.35 -8.42 -4.97
CA ILE A 379 25.95 -8.73 -5.25
C ILE A 379 25.44 -9.80 -4.28
N ASP A 380 26.14 -10.93 -4.14
CA ASP A 380 25.75 -12.02 -3.26
C ASP A 380 25.70 -11.59 -1.77
N ALA A 381 26.54 -10.64 -1.36
CA ALA A 381 26.53 -10.10 0.00
C ALA A 381 25.31 -9.21 0.26
N LEU A 382 24.93 -8.38 -0.72
CA LEU A 382 23.73 -7.55 -0.64
C LEU A 382 22.46 -8.41 -0.68
N ASP A 383 22.42 -9.45 -1.50
CA ASP A 383 21.30 -10.41 -1.55
C ASP A 383 21.10 -11.10 -0.19
N ARG A 384 22.19 -11.50 0.48
CA ARG A 384 22.12 -12.06 1.85
C ARG A 384 21.61 -11.04 2.87
N LEU A 385 22.11 -9.81 2.82
CA LEU A 385 21.66 -8.74 3.71
C LEU A 385 20.17 -8.41 3.52
N GLU A 386 19.71 -8.37 2.27
CA GLU A 386 18.29 -8.20 1.95
C GLU A 386 17.46 -9.35 2.54
N SER A 387 17.91 -10.60 2.36
CA SER A 387 17.25 -11.78 2.93
C SER A 387 17.15 -11.74 4.46
N ASP A 388 18.18 -11.26 5.15
CA ASP A 388 18.17 -11.11 6.61
C ASP A 388 17.11 -10.06 7.04
N LEU A 389 17.04 -8.93 6.35
CA LEU A 389 16.04 -7.89 6.61
C LEU A 389 14.61 -8.37 6.33
N ILE A 390 14.40 -9.16 5.28
CA ILE A 390 13.10 -9.79 5.00
C ILE A 390 12.74 -10.79 6.10
N ALA A 391 13.69 -11.58 6.60
CA ALA A 391 13.45 -12.50 7.71
C ALA A 391 13.05 -11.75 8.99
N GLU A 392 13.73 -10.64 9.30
CA GLU A 392 13.36 -9.75 10.40
C GLU A 392 11.97 -9.15 10.22
N GLN A 393 11.62 -8.67 9.01
CA GLN A 393 10.29 -8.13 8.69
C GLN A 393 9.20 -9.17 8.95
N ARG A 394 9.41 -10.42 8.49
CA ARG A 394 8.47 -11.53 8.67
C ARG A 394 8.36 -11.99 10.11
N ALA A 395 9.42 -11.89 10.91
CA ALA A 395 9.35 -12.11 12.35
C ALA A 395 8.61 -10.98 13.08
N ALA A 396 8.86 -9.72 12.69
CA ALA A 396 8.28 -8.53 13.31
C ALA A 396 6.76 -8.44 13.13
N VAL A 397 6.23 -8.95 12.01
CA VAL A 397 4.80 -8.89 11.69
C VAL A 397 3.95 -9.98 12.35
N GLN A 398 4.56 -10.97 13.01
CA GLN A 398 3.79 -12.07 13.61
C GLN A 398 2.77 -11.57 14.66
N PRO A 399 1.54 -12.14 14.70
CA PRO A 399 0.52 -11.83 15.70
C PRO A 399 1.06 -11.87 17.12
N LYS A 400 0.66 -10.89 17.94
CA LYS A 400 1.01 -10.83 19.37
C LYS A 400 -0.27 -10.68 20.19
N PRO A 401 -0.41 -11.41 21.31
CA PRO A 401 -1.51 -11.15 22.24
C PRO A 401 -1.35 -9.78 22.87
N ARG A 402 -2.43 -8.99 22.87
CA ARG A 402 -2.51 -7.63 23.41
C ARG A 402 -3.56 -7.57 24.50
N ARG A 403 -3.24 -6.97 25.63
CA ARG A 403 -4.15 -6.84 26.77
C ARG A 403 -4.91 -5.53 26.70
N TYR A 404 -6.23 -5.60 26.59
CA TYR A 404 -7.12 -4.47 26.55
C TYR A 404 -7.74 -4.21 27.92
N GLN A 405 -7.97 -2.92 28.21
CA GLN A 405 -8.65 -2.49 29.41
C GLN A 405 -9.49 -1.25 29.14
N LEU A 406 -10.76 -1.27 29.56
CA LEU A 406 -11.63 -0.10 29.65
C LEU A 406 -11.88 0.22 31.11
N THR A 407 -11.32 1.31 31.62
CA THR A 407 -11.47 1.76 33.01
C THR A 407 -12.51 2.88 33.11
N PRO A 408 -13.55 2.75 33.96
CA PRO A 408 -14.53 3.82 34.20
C PRO A 408 -13.86 5.13 34.62
N GLN A 409 -14.35 6.27 34.11
CA GLN A 409 -13.93 7.62 34.52
C GLN A 409 -15.04 8.39 35.21
#